data_AF-A0A497CZK2-F1
#
_entry.id   AF-A0A497CZK2-F1
#
_cell.length_a   1.000
_cell.length_b   1.000
_cell.length_c   1.000
_cell.angle_alpha   90.00
_cell.angle_beta   90.00
_cell.angle_gamma   90.00
#
_symmetry.space_group_name_H-M   'P 1'
#
loop_
_entity.id
_entity.type
_entity.pdbx_description
1 polymer ?
#
loop_
_entity_poly.entity_id
_entity_poly.type
_entity_poly.pdbx_seq_one_letter_code
_entity_poly.pdbx_strand_id
1 'polypeptide(L)'
;MRFIATNIPRRYASVVHKKGFEGLDELSDEAKALIGPDLVELYDPEVACYANMMNMMGMGAHVNENFPKAQAAKDATMAHFILENWSEGKLLFHFDGAYHSDNFEGILWWINKLRPGLNIKTISTVYQKDVEKLDEENIGRANYIFAIPETMTQTNR
;
A
#
# COMPACT_ATOMS: atom_id res chain seq x y z
N MET A 1 23.34 -1.65 -6.68
CA MET A 1 21.94 -1.96 -6.32
C MET A 1 21.05 -0.97 -7.05
N ARG A 2 20.04 -1.45 -7.81
CA ARG A 2 19.12 -0.60 -8.58
C ARG A 2 17.95 -0.20 -7.69
N PHE A 3 17.66 1.09 -7.60
CA PHE A 3 16.51 1.63 -6.87
C PHE A 3 15.43 2.07 -7.84
N ILE A 4 14.18 1.73 -7.54
CA ILE A 4 13.02 1.96 -8.39
C ILE A 4 11.95 2.64 -7.53
N ALA A 5 11.48 3.80 -7.98
CA ALA A 5 10.33 4.45 -7.37
C ALA A 5 9.06 3.84 -7.97
N THR A 6 8.37 3.01 -7.21
CA THR A 6 7.17 2.26 -7.63
C THR A 6 5.88 3.01 -7.30
N ASN A 7 5.93 4.01 -6.42
CA ASN A 7 4.73 4.71 -5.97
C ASN A 7 4.24 5.71 -7.02
N ILE A 8 2.92 5.93 -7.04
CA ILE A 8 2.30 6.98 -7.84
C ILE A 8 2.85 8.36 -7.44
N PRO A 9 3.15 9.26 -8.39
CA PRO A 9 3.46 10.65 -8.07
C PRO A 9 2.36 11.28 -7.23
N ARG A 10 2.74 11.91 -6.10
CA ARG A 10 1.80 12.47 -5.11
C ARG A 10 0.72 13.39 -5.72
N ARG A 11 1.06 14.11 -6.79
CA ARG A 11 0.11 14.99 -7.51
C ARG A 11 -1.07 14.21 -8.10
N TYR A 12 -0.87 13.00 -8.60
CA TYR A 12 -1.93 12.19 -9.19
C TYR A 12 -2.77 11.48 -8.13
N ALA A 13 -2.15 11.00 -7.04
CA ALA A 13 -2.91 10.55 -5.87
C ALA A 13 -3.79 11.69 -5.29
N SER A 14 -3.30 12.93 -5.33
CA SER A 14 -4.12 14.10 -4.93
C SER A 14 -5.25 14.41 -5.91
N VAL A 15 -5.11 14.08 -7.20
CA VAL A 15 -6.22 14.18 -8.15
C VAL A 15 -7.30 13.17 -7.78
N VAL A 16 -6.92 11.90 -7.54
CA VAL A 16 -7.86 10.86 -7.11
C VAL A 16 -8.57 11.25 -5.82
N HIS A 17 -7.84 11.73 -4.81
CA HIS A 17 -8.42 12.19 -3.54
C HIS A 17 -9.45 13.32 -3.72
N LYS A 18 -9.24 14.22 -4.68
CA LYS A 18 -10.13 15.37 -4.92
C LYS A 18 -11.31 15.06 -5.84
N LYS A 19 -11.09 14.23 -6.86
CA LYS A 19 -12.02 14.06 -8.00
C LYS A 19 -12.49 12.63 -8.22
N GLY A 20 -12.00 11.66 -7.45
CA GLY A 20 -12.21 10.24 -7.76
C GLY A 20 -11.34 9.77 -8.94
N PHE A 21 -11.63 8.58 -9.45
CA PHE A 21 -10.88 8.01 -10.59
C PHE A 21 -11.13 8.77 -11.89
N GLU A 22 -12.29 9.40 -12.01
CA GLU A 22 -12.70 10.26 -13.12
C GLU A 22 -11.72 11.43 -13.31
N GLY A 23 -11.09 11.90 -12.22
CA GLY A 23 -10.04 12.92 -12.32
C GLY A 23 -8.81 12.48 -13.10
N LEU A 24 -8.58 11.17 -13.27
CA LEU A 24 -7.48 10.63 -14.05
C LEU A 24 -7.71 10.80 -15.55
N ASP A 25 -8.95 10.92 -16.02
CA ASP A 25 -9.28 11.04 -17.44
C ASP A 25 -8.71 12.32 -18.05
N GLU A 26 -8.63 13.40 -17.24
CA GLU A 26 -8.06 14.70 -17.61
C GLU A 26 -6.52 14.72 -17.68
N LEU A 27 -5.84 13.65 -17.23
CA LEU A 27 -4.39 13.57 -17.28
C LEU A 27 -3.90 13.22 -18.69
N SER A 28 -2.71 13.72 -19.04
CA SER A 28 -2.05 13.34 -20.29
C SER A 28 -1.64 11.87 -20.29
N ASP A 29 -1.37 11.31 -21.47
CA ASP A 29 -0.96 9.92 -21.61
C ASP A 29 0.36 9.64 -20.88
N GLU A 30 1.30 10.59 -20.87
CA GLU A 30 2.55 10.47 -20.11
C GLU A 30 2.32 10.46 -18.60
N ALA A 31 1.29 11.17 -18.12
CA ALA A 31 0.90 11.15 -16.72
C ALA A 31 0.23 9.84 -16.34
N LYS A 32 -0.66 9.30 -17.19
CA LYS A 32 -1.32 8.00 -17.01
C LYS A 32 -0.32 6.85 -17.02
N ALA A 33 0.75 6.93 -17.82
CA ALA A 33 1.83 5.95 -17.82
C ALA A 33 2.59 5.82 -16.47
N LEU A 34 2.38 6.74 -15.54
CA LEU A 34 2.94 6.70 -14.17
C LEU A 34 1.94 6.18 -13.13
N ILE A 35 0.82 5.60 -13.57
CA ILE A 35 -0.27 5.08 -12.74
C ILE A 35 -0.51 3.63 -13.14
N GLY A 36 -0.82 2.77 -12.17
CA GLY A 36 -1.20 1.38 -12.44
C GLY A 36 -2.39 1.33 -13.41
N PRO A 37 -2.26 0.70 -14.59
CA PRO A 37 -3.29 0.75 -15.63
C PRO A 37 -4.58 0.04 -15.23
N ASP A 38 -4.48 -1.00 -14.40
CA ASP A 38 -5.62 -1.81 -13.94
C ASP A 38 -6.37 -1.20 -12.74
N LEU A 39 -5.98 -0.01 -12.29
CA LEU A 39 -6.52 0.63 -11.08
C LEU A 39 -8.05 0.75 -11.12
N VAL A 40 -8.60 1.31 -12.20
CA VAL A 40 -10.04 1.61 -12.28
C VAL A 40 -10.87 0.34 -12.46
N GLU A 41 -10.34 -0.62 -13.22
CA GLU A 41 -11.04 -1.87 -13.53
C GLU A 41 -11.11 -2.81 -12.34
N LEU A 42 -10.02 -2.94 -11.59
CA LEU A 42 -9.90 -3.96 -10.55
C LEU A 42 -10.19 -3.46 -9.15
N TYR A 43 -10.29 -2.14 -8.92
CA TYR A 43 -10.52 -1.61 -7.57
C TYR A 43 -11.77 -2.21 -6.91
N ASP A 44 -11.58 -2.69 -5.69
CA ASP A 44 -12.64 -3.28 -4.88
C ASP A 44 -12.70 -2.55 -3.52
N PRO A 45 -13.79 -1.80 -3.22
CA PRO A 45 -13.91 -1.07 -1.97
C PRO A 45 -14.10 -1.99 -0.74
N GLU A 46 -14.43 -3.27 -0.94
CA GLU A 46 -14.70 -4.24 0.14
C GLU A 46 -13.42 -4.88 0.70
N VAL A 47 -12.25 -4.66 0.08
CA VAL A 47 -10.97 -5.07 0.66
C VAL A 47 -10.82 -4.41 2.02
N ALA A 48 -10.48 -5.16 3.06
CA ALA A 48 -10.64 -4.69 4.43
C ALA A 48 -9.76 -3.47 4.70
N CYS A 49 -8.54 -3.42 4.13
CA CYS A 49 -7.70 -2.24 4.21
C CYS A 49 -8.35 -0.99 3.60
N TYR A 50 -9.23 -1.07 2.61
CA TYR A 50 -9.92 0.11 2.05
C TYR A 50 -11.21 0.41 2.81
N ALA A 51 -12.01 -0.62 3.10
CA ALA A 51 -13.26 -0.49 3.85
C ALA A 51 -13.05 0.12 5.24
N ASN A 52 -11.99 -0.30 5.93
CA ASN A 52 -11.71 0.15 7.30
C ASN A 52 -11.19 1.59 7.38
N MET A 53 -10.68 2.17 6.29
CA MET A 53 -10.16 3.56 6.29
C MET A 53 -11.21 4.58 6.70
N MET A 54 -12.46 4.36 6.29
CA MET A 54 -13.55 5.28 6.60
C MET A 54 -13.89 5.31 8.09
N ASN A 55 -13.53 4.24 8.82
CA ASN A 55 -13.77 4.07 10.24
C ASN A 55 -12.55 4.43 11.11
N MET A 56 -11.43 4.84 10.51
CA MET A 56 -10.23 5.21 11.25
C MET A 56 -10.43 6.51 12.03
N MET A 57 -10.55 6.38 13.35
CA MET A 57 -10.63 7.48 14.31
C MET A 57 -9.38 8.39 14.18
N GLY A 58 -9.58 9.71 14.13
CA GLY A 58 -8.49 10.71 14.19
C GLY A 58 -8.02 11.29 12.85
N MET A 59 -8.57 10.86 11.71
CA MET A 59 -8.15 11.33 10.38
C MET A 59 -8.79 12.67 9.92
N GLY A 60 -9.67 13.27 10.74
CA GLY A 60 -10.15 14.66 10.58
C GLY A 60 -10.80 15.00 9.23
N ALA A 61 -10.72 16.27 8.84
CA ALA A 61 -11.33 16.84 7.62
C ALA A 61 -10.73 16.34 6.27
N HIS A 62 -9.79 15.38 6.32
CA HIS A 62 -9.12 14.81 5.14
C HIS A 62 -9.72 13.47 4.67
N VAL A 63 -10.59 12.85 5.49
CA VAL A 63 -11.35 11.68 5.09
C VAL A 63 -12.54 12.12 4.25
N ASN A 64 -12.51 11.77 2.98
CA ASN A 64 -13.66 11.83 2.09
C ASN A 64 -13.85 10.45 1.44
N GLU A 65 -14.93 10.27 0.69
CA GLU A 65 -15.22 9.02 -0.03
C GLU A 65 -14.12 8.57 -1.01
N ASN A 66 -13.24 9.48 -1.42
CA ASN A 66 -12.13 9.20 -2.33
C ASN A 66 -10.81 8.91 -1.61
N PHE A 67 -10.78 8.96 -0.28
CA PHE A 67 -9.58 8.64 0.50
C PHE A 67 -9.13 7.18 0.29
N PRO A 68 -10.02 6.17 0.34
CA PRO A 68 -9.66 4.79 -0.01
C PRO A 68 -9.20 4.65 -1.46
N LYS A 69 -9.88 5.31 -2.41
CA LYS A 69 -9.49 5.32 -3.83
C LYS A 69 -8.07 5.87 -4.03
N ALA A 70 -7.71 6.93 -3.32
CA ALA A 70 -6.37 7.53 -3.42
C ALA A 70 -5.28 6.62 -2.83
N GLN A 71 -5.59 5.79 -1.84
CA GLN A 71 -4.68 4.77 -1.33
C GLN A 71 -4.57 3.57 -2.27
N ALA A 72 -5.70 3.09 -2.81
CA ALA A 72 -5.69 2.06 -3.84
C ALA A 72 -4.91 2.49 -5.09
N ALA A 73 -4.95 3.77 -5.48
CA ALA A 73 -4.14 4.30 -6.56
C ALA A 73 -2.63 4.15 -6.31
N LYS A 74 -2.18 4.29 -5.06
CA LYS A 74 -0.79 4.03 -4.68
C LYS A 74 -0.48 2.55 -4.75
N ASP A 75 -1.32 1.71 -4.15
CA ASP A 75 -1.10 0.26 -4.07
C ASP A 75 -1.07 -0.39 -5.46
N ALA A 76 -2.03 -0.07 -6.32
CA ALA A 76 -2.10 -0.55 -7.69
C ALA A 76 -0.85 -0.15 -8.49
N THR A 77 -0.42 1.10 -8.34
CA THR A 77 0.77 1.61 -9.03
C THR A 77 2.05 0.94 -8.53
N MET A 78 2.17 0.75 -7.20
CA MET A 78 3.29 0.02 -6.61
C MET A 78 3.33 -1.43 -7.10
N ALA A 79 2.20 -2.14 -7.07
CA ALA A 79 2.09 -3.50 -7.55
C ALA A 79 2.46 -3.63 -9.04
N HIS A 80 1.97 -2.73 -9.89
CA HIS A 80 2.31 -2.69 -11.31
C HIS A 80 3.82 -2.56 -11.52
N PHE A 81 4.45 -1.54 -10.92
CA PHE A 81 5.89 -1.33 -11.12
C PHE A 81 6.78 -2.36 -10.39
N ILE A 82 6.30 -3.01 -9.33
CA ILE A 82 6.96 -4.19 -8.77
C ILE A 82 6.99 -5.31 -9.81
N LEU A 83 5.86 -5.62 -10.43
CA LEU A 83 5.75 -6.70 -11.41
C LEU A 83 6.56 -6.42 -12.68
N GLU A 84 6.57 -5.19 -13.17
CA GLU A 84 7.38 -4.76 -14.32
C GLU A 84 8.88 -4.88 -14.08
N ASN A 85 9.32 -4.78 -12.82
CA ASN A 85 10.74 -4.83 -12.46
C ASN A 85 11.17 -6.13 -11.79
N TRP A 86 10.24 -7.06 -11.59
CA TRP A 86 10.52 -8.40 -11.08
C TRP A 86 10.74 -9.38 -12.24
N SER A 87 11.61 -10.37 -12.03
CA SER A 87 11.80 -11.49 -12.95
C SER A 87 12.09 -12.76 -12.18
N GLU A 88 11.73 -13.89 -12.76
CA GLU A 88 11.93 -15.20 -12.12
C GLU A 88 13.39 -15.44 -11.75
N GLY A 89 13.61 -16.08 -10.59
CA GLY A 89 14.94 -16.30 -10.03
C GLY A 89 15.61 -15.08 -9.39
N LYS A 90 14.97 -13.89 -9.41
CA LYS A 90 15.48 -12.70 -8.72
C LYS A 90 14.63 -12.34 -7.50
N LEU A 91 15.32 -11.85 -6.48
CA LEU A 91 14.70 -11.21 -5.32
C LEU A 91 14.48 -9.72 -5.62
N LEU A 92 13.24 -9.26 -5.52
CA LEU A 92 12.90 -7.84 -5.44
C LEU A 92 12.59 -7.52 -3.98
N PHE A 93 13.32 -6.57 -3.41
CA PHE A 93 13.07 -6.06 -2.07
C PHE A 93 12.36 -4.71 -2.17
N HIS A 94 11.15 -4.64 -1.62
CA HIS A 94 10.32 -3.43 -1.64
C HIS A 94 10.26 -2.82 -0.24
N PHE A 95 10.41 -1.49 -0.17
CA PHE A 95 10.26 -0.74 1.07
C PHE A 95 8.97 0.09 0.96
N ASP A 96 8.03 -0.17 1.85
CA ASP A 96 6.76 0.54 1.95
C ASP A 96 6.38 0.84 3.39
N GLY A 97 5.39 1.72 3.57
CA GLY A 97 4.79 1.90 4.88
C GLY A 97 3.88 0.72 5.19
N ALA A 98 3.90 0.25 6.45
CA ALA A 98 3.21 -0.98 6.90
C ALA A 98 1.77 -1.11 6.38
N TYR A 99 1.02 -0.02 6.30
CA TYR A 99 -0.35 -0.01 5.75
C TYR A 99 -0.48 -0.66 4.36
N HIS A 100 0.55 -0.56 3.53
CA HIS A 100 0.55 -1.01 2.13
C HIS A 100 0.81 -2.53 1.98
N SER A 101 1.20 -3.23 3.05
CA SER A 101 1.53 -4.66 3.01
C SER A 101 1.07 -5.48 4.22
N ASP A 102 0.64 -4.82 5.30
CA ASP A 102 0.03 -5.45 6.47
C ASP A 102 -1.20 -6.28 6.07
N ASN A 103 -1.42 -7.37 6.82
CA ASN A 103 -2.54 -8.31 6.66
C ASN A 103 -2.63 -8.96 5.27
N PHE A 104 -1.56 -8.91 4.47
CA PHE A 104 -1.52 -9.40 3.10
C PHE A 104 -2.49 -8.67 2.15
N GLU A 105 -2.86 -7.43 2.50
CA GLU A 105 -3.72 -6.56 1.71
C GLU A 105 -2.88 -5.49 0.95
N GLY A 106 -3.53 -4.45 0.42
CA GLY A 106 -2.86 -3.37 -0.30
C GLY A 106 -2.07 -3.89 -1.51
N ILE A 107 -0.76 -3.64 -1.54
CA ILE A 107 0.14 -4.09 -2.62
C ILE A 107 0.00 -5.60 -2.87
N LEU A 108 -0.09 -6.41 -1.82
CA LEU A 108 -0.14 -7.87 -1.97
C LEU A 108 -1.44 -8.34 -2.60
N TRP A 109 -2.56 -7.68 -2.26
CA TRP A 109 -3.84 -7.94 -2.89
C TRP A 109 -3.77 -7.65 -4.39
N TRP A 110 -3.20 -6.50 -4.78
CA TRP A 110 -3.02 -6.13 -6.18
C TRP A 110 -2.09 -7.08 -6.94
N ILE A 111 -0.94 -7.45 -6.35
CA ILE A 111 -0.03 -8.42 -6.98
C ILE A 111 -0.75 -9.76 -7.19
N ASN A 112 -1.51 -10.25 -6.22
CA ASN A 112 -2.24 -11.51 -6.35
C ASN A 112 -3.37 -11.46 -7.39
N LYS A 113 -3.99 -10.29 -7.60
CA LYS A 113 -4.96 -10.07 -8.68
C LYS A 113 -4.30 -10.08 -10.06
N LEU A 114 -3.17 -9.38 -10.21
CA LEU A 114 -2.47 -9.22 -11.48
C LEU A 114 -1.65 -10.45 -11.89
N ARG A 115 -0.99 -11.09 -10.92
CA ARG A 115 -0.11 -12.24 -11.12
C ARG A 115 -0.14 -13.18 -9.91
N PRO A 116 -1.12 -14.09 -9.84
CA PRO A 116 -1.22 -15.04 -8.74
C PRO A 116 -0.05 -16.04 -8.73
N GLY A 117 0.27 -16.58 -7.55
CA GLY A 117 1.22 -17.68 -7.39
C GLY A 117 2.67 -17.26 -7.14
N LEU A 118 2.96 -15.97 -7.00
CA LEU A 118 4.29 -15.51 -6.60
C LEU A 118 4.56 -15.83 -5.12
N ASN A 119 5.81 -16.20 -4.82
CA ASN A 119 6.27 -16.37 -3.44
C ASN A 119 6.67 -15.02 -2.85
N ILE A 120 5.75 -14.41 -2.11
CA ILE A 120 5.93 -13.09 -1.47
C ILE A 120 6.07 -13.30 0.04
N LYS A 121 7.04 -12.60 0.64
CA LYS A 121 7.22 -12.54 2.10
C LYS A 121 7.16 -11.09 2.59
N THR A 122 6.33 -10.83 3.58
CA THR A 122 6.20 -9.51 4.22
C THR A 122 6.93 -9.45 5.55
N ILE A 123 7.44 -8.26 5.86
CA ILE A 123 8.07 -7.94 7.13
C ILE A 123 7.40 -6.66 7.62
N SER A 124 6.79 -6.71 8.80
CA SER A 124 6.17 -5.53 9.44
C SER A 124 6.86 -5.22 10.76
N THR A 125 6.71 -3.99 11.21
CA THR A 125 7.25 -3.50 12.49
C THR A 125 6.11 -2.96 13.33
N VAL A 126 6.05 -3.37 14.59
CA VAL A 126 5.01 -2.95 15.54
C VAL A 126 5.68 -2.40 16.78
N TYR A 127 5.07 -1.39 17.40
CA TYR A 127 5.55 -0.86 18.68
C TYR A 127 4.71 -1.43 19.81
N GLN A 128 5.35 -1.97 20.84
CA GLN A 128 4.70 -2.55 22.00
C GLN A 128 5.56 -2.40 23.25
N LYS A 129 4.92 -2.51 24.42
CA LYS A 129 5.57 -2.32 25.72
C LYS A 129 6.46 -3.49 26.12
N ASP A 130 5.96 -4.72 25.96
CA ASP A 130 6.69 -5.96 26.21
C ASP A 130 7.04 -6.57 24.86
N VAL A 131 8.32 -6.73 24.51
CA VAL A 131 8.76 -7.29 23.22
C VAL A 131 9.10 -8.78 23.27
N GLU A 132 9.03 -9.41 24.45
CA GLU A 132 9.27 -10.84 24.59
C GLU A 132 8.09 -11.67 24.06
N LYS A 133 6.88 -11.07 24.02
CA LYS A 133 5.66 -11.67 23.50
C LYS A 133 4.95 -10.71 22.56
N LEU A 134 4.66 -11.13 21.34
CA LEU A 134 3.85 -10.35 20.39
C LEU A 134 2.42 -10.17 20.91
N ASP A 135 1.89 -8.95 20.84
CA ASP A 135 0.49 -8.67 21.20
C ASP A 135 -0.47 -9.39 20.24
N GLU A 136 -1.63 -9.83 20.75
CA GLU A 136 -2.58 -10.64 20.00
C GLU A 136 -3.09 -9.95 18.72
N GLU A 137 -3.24 -8.63 18.75
CA GLU A 137 -3.65 -7.81 17.60
C GLU A 137 -2.62 -7.79 16.46
N ASN A 138 -1.35 -8.10 16.76
CA ASN A 138 -0.29 -8.12 15.77
C ASN A 138 -0.09 -9.52 15.17
N ILE A 139 -0.71 -10.57 15.71
CA ILE A 139 -0.60 -11.93 15.19
C ILE A 139 -1.19 -11.99 13.77
N GLY A 140 -0.43 -12.53 12.81
CA GLY A 140 -0.87 -12.70 11.43
C GLY A 140 -0.74 -11.45 10.56
N ARG A 141 -0.22 -10.34 11.10
CA ARG A 141 -0.05 -9.06 10.39
C ARG A 141 0.92 -9.15 9.19
N ALA A 142 1.95 -10.00 9.29
CA ALA A 142 2.93 -10.23 8.24
C ALA A 142 3.57 -11.63 8.40
N ASN A 143 4.40 -12.07 7.45
CA ASN A 143 5.15 -13.32 7.60
C ASN A 143 6.21 -13.24 8.70
N TYR A 144 6.80 -12.06 8.87
CA TYR A 144 7.73 -11.76 9.95
C TYR A 144 7.34 -10.42 10.57
N ILE A 145 7.42 -10.34 11.90
CA ILE A 145 7.04 -9.14 12.64
C ILE A 145 8.15 -8.81 13.62
N PHE A 146 8.63 -7.58 13.58
CA PHE A 146 9.54 -7.03 14.58
C PHE A 146 8.74 -6.27 15.62
N ALA A 147 8.70 -6.80 16.84
CA ALA A 147 8.23 -6.07 18.01
C ALA A 147 9.34 -5.11 18.48
N ILE A 148 9.05 -3.83 18.43
CA ILE A 148 9.95 -2.74 18.79
C ILE A 148 9.46 -2.13 20.11
N PRO A 149 10.35 -1.87 21.08
CA PRO A 149 9.94 -1.20 22.31
C PRO A 149 9.31 0.16 21.99
N GLU A 150 8.14 0.45 22.55
CA GLU A 150 7.45 1.75 22.37
C GLU A 150 8.30 2.96 22.81
N THR A 151 9.32 2.72 23.64
CA THR A 151 10.29 3.72 24.09
C THR A 151 11.35 4.07 23.05
N MET A 152 11.40 3.36 21.92
CA MET A 152 12.32 3.67 20.83
C MET A 152 11.94 5.00 20.18
N THR A 153 12.91 5.90 20.05
CA THR A 153 12.70 7.24 19.47
C THR A 153 12.14 7.15 18.05
N GLN A 154 10.97 7.76 17.84
CA GLN A 154 10.36 7.90 16.52
C GLN A 154 10.77 9.23 15.90
N THR A 155 10.95 9.26 14.58
CA THR A 155 11.15 10.51 13.85
C THR A 155 9.79 11.22 13.73
N ASN A 156 9.56 12.25 14.55
CA ASN A 156 8.41 13.13 14.39
C ASN A 156 8.47 13.80 13.00
N ARG A 157 7.42 13.63 12.19
CA ARG A 157 7.24 14.33 10.92
C ARG A 157 6.10 15.34 11.02
#